data_AF-A0A351X148-F1
#
_entry.id   AF-A0A351X148-F1
#
_cell.length_a   1.000
_cell.length_b   1.000
_cell.length_c   1.000
_cell.angle_alpha   90.00
_cell.angle_beta   90.00
_cell.angle_gamma   90.00
#
_symmetry.space_group_name_H-M   'P 1'
#
loop_
_entity.id
_entity.type
_entity.pdbx_description
1 polymer ?
#
loop_
_entity_poly.entity_id
_entity_poly.type
_entity_poly.pdbx_seq_one_letter_code
_entity_poly.pdbx_strand_id
1 'polypeptide(L)'
;HLAYAHLVAQQLREAGLRVDVDERDDRMQAKIRDAQNMKIPYMLVVGDKEAAAGQVALRLRSGENLGAISVEEFQSRARKEIEDLV
;
A
#
# COMPACT_ATOMS: atom_id res chain seq x y z
N HIS A 1 -0.28 4.38 -13.97
CA HIS A 1 -0.73 3.91 -12.63
C HIS A 1 -0.89 5.00 -11.53
N LEU A 2 -0.31 6.22 -11.61
CA LEU A 2 -0.42 7.21 -10.51
C LEU A 2 -1.87 7.58 -10.13
N ALA A 3 -2.74 7.80 -11.12
CA ALA A 3 -4.18 8.06 -10.87
C ALA A 3 -4.84 6.94 -10.05
N TYR A 4 -4.46 5.68 -10.30
CA TYR A 4 -4.96 4.54 -9.53
C TYR A 4 -4.38 4.53 -8.10
N ALA A 5 -3.11 4.90 -7.91
CA ALA A 5 -2.54 5.03 -6.58
C ALA A 5 -3.31 6.06 -5.73
N HIS A 6 -3.73 7.19 -6.32
CA HIS A 6 -4.58 8.18 -5.63
C HIS A 6 -5.99 7.66 -5.35
N LEU A 7 -6.59 6.90 -6.27
CA LEU A 7 -7.89 6.26 -6.06
C LEU A 7 -7.85 5.30 -4.86
N VAL A 8 -6.85 4.41 -4.83
CA VAL A 8 -6.63 3.50 -3.70
C VAL A 8 -6.40 4.29 -2.42
N ALA A 9 -5.59 5.35 -2.48
CA ALA A 9 -5.33 6.18 -1.31
C ALA A 9 -6.61 6.83 -0.76
N GLN A 10 -7.49 7.31 -1.64
CA GLN A 10 -8.79 7.85 -1.24
C GLN A 10 -9.66 6.80 -0.55
N GLN A 11 -9.81 5.61 -1.14
CA GLN A 11 -10.61 4.51 -0.57
C GLN A 11 -10.12 4.11 0.82
N LEU A 12 -8.79 4.07 1.03
CA LEU A 12 -8.20 3.74 2.32
C LEU A 12 -8.39 4.86 3.35
N ARG A 13 -8.31 6.13 2.94
CA ARG A 13 -8.60 7.27 3.82
C ARG A 13 -10.06 7.29 4.27
N GLU A 14 -10.99 7.01 3.35
CA GLU A 14 -12.42 6.88 3.66
C GLU A 14 -12.68 5.72 4.64
N ALA A 15 -11.82 4.70 4.63
CA ALA A 15 -11.84 3.60 5.61
C ALA A 15 -11.24 3.97 6.98
N GLY A 16 -10.76 5.20 7.16
CA GLY A 16 -10.09 5.66 8.37
C GLY A 16 -8.60 5.30 8.48
N LEU A 17 -7.98 4.80 7.39
CA LEU A 17 -6.56 4.48 7.37
C LEU A 17 -5.71 5.71 7.01
N ARG A 18 -4.54 5.82 7.65
CA ARG A 18 -3.54 6.84 7.29
C ARG A 18 -2.73 6.34 6.10
N VAL A 19 -2.77 7.08 5.00
CA VAL A 19 -2.09 6.69 3.76
C VAL A 19 -1.54 7.90 3.02
N ASP A 20 -0.37 7.71 2.42
CA ASP A 20 0.33 8.70 1.61
C ASP A 20 0.80 8.08 0.28
N VAL A 21 0.88 8.90 -0.76
CA VAL A 21 1.27 8.47 -2.11
C VAL A 21 2.65 9.04 -2.42
N ASP A 22 3.66 8.17 -2.53
CA ASP A 22 5.00 8.58 -2.92
C ASP A 22 5.11 8.71 -4.46
N GLU A 23 4.90 9.93 -4.95
CA GLU A 23 4.92 10.29 -6.37
C GLU A 23 6.29 10.74 -6.90
N ARG A 24 7.36 10.67 -6.08
CA ARG A 24 8.71 11.11 -6.49
C ARG A 24 9.18 10.43 -7.77
N ASP A 25 9.90 11.11 -8.65
CA ASP A 25 10.52 10.49 -9.83
C ASP A 25 11.82 9.76 -9.43
N ASP A 26 11.65 8.65 -8.71
CA ASP A 26 12.72 7.86 -8.12
C ASP A 26 12.53 6.37 -8.41
N ARG A 27 13.63 5.60 -8.30
CA ARG A 27 13.56 4.15 -8.45
C ARG A 27 12.65 3.54 -7.39
N MET A 28 11.78 2.61 -7.77
CA MET A 28 10.87 1.91 -6.84
C MET A 28 11.58 1.33 -5.60
N GLN A 29 12.77 0.75 -5.80
CA GLN A 29 13.59 0.21 -4.71
C GLN A 29 14.14 1.29 -3.75
N ALA A 30 14.35 2.52 -4.22
CA ALA A 30 14.70 3.63 -3.34
C ALA A 30 13.51 4.01 -2.45
N LYS A 31 12.33 4.20 -3.05
CA LYS A 31 11.09 4.49 -2.31
C LYS A 31 10.74 3.43 -1.26
N ILE A 32 10.84 2.15 -1.62
CA ILE A 32 10.60 1.03 -0.69
C ILE A 32 11.57 1.09 0.49
N ARG A 33 12.87 1.32 0.25
CA ARG A 33 13.86 1.43 1.31
C ARG A 33 13.59 2.62 2.23
N ASP A 34 13.22 3.78 1.68
CA ASP A 34 12.84 4.96 2.46
C ASP A 34 11.63 4.67 3.36
N ALA A 35 10.59 4.05 2.80
CA ALA A 35 9.39 3.67 3.56
C ALA A 35 9.71 2.67 4.69
N GLN A 36 10.59 1.70 4.44
CA GLN A 36 11.07 0.78 5.48
C GLN A 36 11.84 1.50 6.59
N ASN A 37 12.70 2.47 6.23
CA ASN A 37 13.45 3.30 7.18
C ASN A 37 12.54 4.18 8.04
N MET A 38 11.47 4.73 7.44
CA MET A 38 10.40 5.44 8.14
C MET A 38 9.50 4.53 8.99
N LYS A 39 9.76 3.22 8.98
CA LYS A 39 9.01 2.20 9.72
C LYS A 39 7.53 2.13 9.33
N ILE A 40 7.21 2.42 8.06
CA ILE A 40 5.85 2.27 7.54
C ILE A 40 5.49 0.78 7.54
N PRO A 41 4.39 0.36 8.19
CA PRO A 41 4.05 -1.06 8.36
C PRO A 41 3.75 -1.77 7.03
N TYR A 42 3.06 -1.08 6.13
CA TYR A 42 2.63 -1.59 4.84
C TYR A 42 3.02 -0.66 3.69
N MET A 43 3.52 -1.23 2.62
CA MET A 43 3.78 -0.54 1.36
C MET A 43 2.92 -1.19 0.28
N LEU A 44 2.08 -0.38 -0.37
CA LEU A 44 1.24 -0.79 -1.49
C LEU A 44 1.90 -0.33 -2.78
N VAL A 45 2.42 -1.28 -3.55
CA VAL A 45 3.04 -0.99 -4.84
C VAL A 45 2.00 -1.19 -5.94
N VAL A 46 1.87 -0.20 -6.81
CA VAL A 46 0.95 -0.22 -7.94
C VAL A 46 1.74 -0.05 -9.23
N GLY A 47 1.67 -1.04 -10.11
CA GLY A 47 2.01 -0.91 -11.52
C GLY A 47 0.77 -0.96 -12.40
N ASP A 48 0.98 -1.01 -13.71
CA ASP A 48 -0.13 -1.05 -14.67
C ASP A 48 -0.90 -2.38 -14.61
N LYS A 49 -0.23 -3.48 -14.24
CA LYS A 49 -0.86 -4.79 -14.01
C LYS A 49 -1.83 -4.74 -12.83
N GLU A 50 -1.40 -4.18 -11.71
CA GLU A 50 -2.21 -4.06 -10.50
C GLU A 50 -3.40 -3.11 -10.73
N ALA A 51 -3.17 -1.99 -11.41
CA ALA A 51 -4.23 -1.04 -11.77
C ALA A 51 -5.30 -1.67 -12.68
N ALA A 52 -4.91 -2.48 -13.67
CA ALA A 52 -5.84 -3.17 -14.55
C ALA A 52 -6.65 -4.26 -13.82
N ALA A 53 -6.09 -4.86 -12.77
CA ALA A 53 -6.72 -5.93 -12.00
C ALA A 53 -7.50 -5.43 -10.77
N GLY A 54 -7.49 -4.13 -10.46
CA GLY A 54 -8.07 -3.62 -9.20
C GLY A 54 -7.33 -4.13 -7.95
N GLN A 55 -6.02 -4.35 -8.07
CA GLN A 55 -5.17 -4.92 -7.04
C GLN A 55 -4.08 -3.95 -6.56
N VAL A 56 -3.36 -4.35 -5.52
CA VAL A 56 -2.13 -3.74 -5.01
C VAL A 56 -1.14 -4.82 -4.65
N ALA A 57 0.15 -4.62 -4.93
CA ALA A 57 1.19 -5.50 -4.45
C ALA A 57 1.57 -5.11 -3.00
N LEU A 58 1.19 -5.94 -2.04
CA LEU A 58 1.40 -5.70 -0.62
C LEU A 58 2.80 -6.14 -0.19
N ARG A 59 3.57 -5.21 0.37
CA ARG A 59 4.86 -5.47 1.01
C ARG A 59 4.83 -5.03 2.46
N LEU A 60 5.41 -5.84 3.34
CA LEU A 60 5.56 -5.54 4.76
C LEU A 60 6.88 -4.84 5.04
N ARG A 61 6.91 -4.09 6.15
CA ARG A 61 8.14 -3.49 6.68
C ARG A 61 9.27 -4.52 6.88
N SER A 62 8.94 -5.76 7.25
CA SER A 62 9.89 -6.85 7.47
C SER A 62 10.69 -7.25 6.22
N GLY A 63 10.27 -6.78 5.04
CA GLY A 63 10.83 -7.19 3.75
C GLY A 63 10.02 -8.31 3.08
N GLU A 64 9.06 -8.89 3.79
CA GLU A 64 8.12 -9.87 3.23
C GLU A 64 7.26 -9.24 2.14
N ASN A 65 7.10 -9.97 1.03
CA ASN A 65 6.25 -9.58 -0.08
C ASN A 65 5.12 -10.59 -0.19
N LEU A 66 3.90 -10.13 0.07
CA LEU A 66 2.70 -10.95 0.09
C LEU A 66 2.05 -11.05 -1.29
N GLY A 67 2.60 -10.35 -2.29
CA GLY A 67 2.11 -10.37 -3.66
C GLY A 67 0.91 -9.46 -3.87
N ALA A 68 0.20 -9.69 -4.99
CA ALA A 68 -0.95 -8.89 -5.37
C ALA A 68 -2.22 -9.37 -4.66
N ILE A 69 -2.89 -8.44 -3.98
CA ILE A 69 -4.19 -8.65 -3.32
C ILE A 69 -5.16 -7.56 -3.76
N SER A 70 -6.48 -7.77 -3.58
CA SER A 70 -7.45 -6.71 -3.87
C SER A 70 -7.35 -5.57 -2.85
N VAL A 71 -7.80 -4.38 -3.25
CA VAL A 71 -7.82 -3.22 -2.34
C VAL A 71 -8.75 -3.48 -1.14
N GLU A 72 -9.87 -4.16 -1.37
CA GLU A 72 -10.84 -4.55 -0.34
C GLU A 72 -10.25 -5.56 0.67
N GLU A 73 -9.49 -6.53 0.18
CA GLU A 73 -8.79 -7.51 1.01
C GLU A 73 -7.74 -6.82 1.89
N PHE A 74 -6.97 -5.89 1.30
CA PHE A 74 -6.01 -5.09 2.07
C PHE A 74 -6.71 -4.26 3.15
N GLN A 75 -7.80 -3.57 2.82
CA GLN A 75 -8.55 -2.74 3.75
C GLN A 75 -9.04 -3.56 4.95
N SER A 76 -9.60 -4.74 4.70
CA SER A 76 -10.08 -5.66 5.74
C SER A 76 -8.94 -6.13 6.65
N ARG A 77 -7.78 -6.46 6.06
CA ARG A 77 -6.58 -6.86 6.79
C ARG A 77 -6.05 -5.74 7.69
N ALA A 78 -5.87 -4.54 7.12
CA ALA A 78 -5.34 -3.40 7.86
C ALA A 78 -6.22 -3.02 9.03
N ARG A 79 -7.55 -3.07 8.86
CA ARG A 79 -8.51 -2.81 9.92
C ARG A 79 -8.43 -3.83 11.05
N LYS A 80 -8.36 -5.11 10.71
CA LYS A 80 -8.20 -6.20 11.70
C LYS A 80 -6.93 -6.04 12.52
N GLU A 81 -5.81 -5.72 11.86
CA GLU A 81 -4.54 -5.52 12.59
C GLU A 81 -4.59 -4.32 13.54
N ILE A 82 -5.33 -3.25 13.19
CA ILE A 82 -5.57 -2.12 14.08
C ILE A 82 -6.43 -2.55 15.29
N GLU A 83 -7.49 -3.33 15.07
CA GLU A 83 -8.36 -3.84 16.14
C GLU A 83 -7.60 -4.77 17.11
N ASP A 84 -6.73 -5.64 16.60
CA ASP A 84 -5.93 -6.58 17.40
C ASP A 84 -4.83 -5.89 18.23
N LEU A 85 -4.46 -4.65 17.90
CA LEU A 85 -3.43 -3.85 18.58
C LEU A 85 -3.97 -3.01 19.75
N VAL A 86 -5.29 -2.97 19.95
CA VAL A 86 -5.99 -2.23 21.02
C VAL A 86 -6.40 -3.16 22.15
#